data_AF-A0A7C9BPF2-F1
#
_entry.id   AF-A0A7C9BPF2-F1
#
_cell.length_a   1.000
_cell.length_b   1.000
_cell.length_c   1.000
_cell.angle_alpha   90.00
_cell.angle_beta   90.00
_cell.angle_gamma   90.00
#
_symmetry.space_group_name_H-M   'P 1'
#
loop_
_entity.id
_entity.type
_entity.pdbx_description
1 polymer ?
#
loop_
_entity_poly.entity_id
_entity_poly.type
_entity_poly.pdbx_seq_one_letter_code
_entity_poly.pdbx_strand_id
1 'polypeptide(L)'
;MFQKLRAMPKVRDKLALDLKSSSGASFADETMADEHSVALSILWDATYPEQARVSLHSHSLDSLEARGPLNYPFKENMTFGGFVEIRIA
;
A
#
# COMPACT_ATOMS: atom_id res chain seq x y z
N MET A 1 -12.73 -19.34 5.48
CA MET A 1 -11.49 -18.59 5.80
C MET A 1 -11.80 -17.13 6.12
N PHE A 2 -12.45 -16.38 5.23
CA PHE A 2 -12.81 -14.97 5.45
C PHE A 2 -13.69 -14.71 6.68
N GLN A 3 -14.67 -15.57 6.98
CA GLN A 3 -15.46 -15.44 8.22
C GLN A 3 -14.60 -15.49 9.49
N LYS A 4 -13.52 -16.28 9.51
CA LYS A 4 -12.59 -16.30 10.65
C LYS A 4 -11.81 -14.98 10.74
N LEU A 5 -11.33 -14.45 9.62
CA LEU A 5 -10.63 -13.15 9.56
C LEU A 5 -11.54 -11.99 10.00
N ARG A 6 -12.81 -11.98 9.57
CA ARG A 6 -13.80 -10.98 9.98
C ARG A 6 -14.12 -11.04 11.48
N ALA A 7 -14.02 -12.22 12.10
CA ALA A 7 -14.27 -12.40 13.53
C ALA A 7 -13.05 -12.07 14.41
N MET A 8 -11.87 -11.82 13.81
CA MET A 8 -10.69 -11.41 14.57
C MET A 8 -10.86 -9.95 15.04
N PRO A 9 -10.55 -9.65 16.31
CA PRO A 9 -10.59 -8.27 16.79
C PRO A 9 -9.65 -7.40 15.97
N LYS A 10 -10.15 -6.27 15.47
CA LYS A 10 -9.29 -5.24 14.89
C LYS A 10 -8.53 -4.55 16.02
N VAL A 11 -7.20 -4.49 15.89
CA VAL A 11 -6.34 -3.75 16.85
C VAL A 11 -6.46 -2.24 16.61
N ARG A 12 -6.75 -1.82 15.37
CA ARG A 12 -7.00 -0.44 14.96
C ARG A 12 -8.05 -0.40 13.86
N ASP A 13 -8.92 0.61 13.89
CA ASP A 13 -9.96 0.81 12.87
C ASP A 13 -9.40 1.41 11.59
N LYS A 14 -8.40 2.28 11.72
CA LYS A 14 -7.72 2.96 10.62
C LYS A 14 -6.22 3.14 10.91
N LEU A 15 -5.45 3.36 9.86
CA LEU A 15 -4.05 3.77 9.90
C LEU A 15 -3.92 5.12 9.19
N ALA A 16 -3.29 6.09 9.86
CA ALA A 16 -2.88 7.32 9.20
C ALA A 16 -1.54 7.08 8.50
N LEU A 17 -1.49 7.38 7.21
CA LEU A 17 -0.34 7.14 6.34
C LEU A 17 0.17 8.46 5.80
N ASP A 18 1.46 8.70 5.94
CA ASP A 18 2.16 9.79 5.26
C ASP A 18 3.35 9.18 4.51
N LEU A 19 3.35 9.37 3.19
CA LEU A 19 4.33 8.85 2.28
C LEU A 19 4.88 9.98 1.43
N LYS A 20 6.20 10.02 1.29
CA LYS A 20 6.90 10.97 0.40
C LYS A 20 8.02 10.27 -0.35
N SER A 21 8.36 10.78 -1.51
CA SER A 21 9.46 10.25 -2.32
C SER A 21 10.47 11.32 -2.73
N SER A 22 11.62 10.85 -3.22
CA SER A 22 12.68 11.70 -3.76
C SER A 22 12.27 12.50 -5.00
N SER A 23 11.22 12.10 -5.71
CA SER A 23 10.71 12.88 -6.86
C SER A 23 9.83 14.05 -6.44
N GLY A 24 9.47 14.14 -5.16
CA GLY A 24 8.50 15.10 -4.64
C GLY A 24 7.06 14.60 -4.67
N ALA A 25 6.81 13.37 -5.14
CA ALA A 25 5.49 12.76 -4.99
C ALA A 25 5.19 12.47 -3.52
N SER A 26 3.96 12.70 -3.10
CA SER A 26 3.53 12.46 -1.73
C SER A 26 2.09 11.96 -1.66
N PHE A 27 1.80 11.21 -0.62
CA PHE A 27 0.47 10.73 -0.28
C PHE A 27 0.29 10.85 1.23
N ALA A 28 -0.78 11.52 1.67
CA ALA A 28 -1.12 11.66 3.07
C ALA A 28 -2.62 11.45 3.24
N ASP A 29 -3.02 10.32 3.83
CA ASP A 29 -4.43 9.97 4.03
C ASP A 29 -4.60 8.89 5.11
N GLU A 30 -5.84 8.62 5.49
CA GLU A 30 -6.23 7.50 6.35
C GLU A 30 -6.73 6.31 5.52
N THR A 31 -6.44 5.10 6.00
CA THR A 31 -7.11 3.90 5.48
C THR A 31 -8.61 3.95 5.73
N MET A 32 -9.40 3.35 4.85
CA MET A 32 -10.83 3.16 5.09
C MET A 32 -11.07 2.16 6.23
N ALA A 33 -12.20 2.28 6.93
CA ALA A 33 -12.51 1.41 8.07
C ALA A 33 -12.71 -0.06 7.68
N ASP A 34 -12.99 -0.35 6.41
CA ASP A 34 -13.14 -1.69 5.84
C ASP A 34 -11.84 -2.24 5.24
N GLU A 35 -10.81 -1.40 5.08
CA GLU A 35 -9.48 -1.86 4.69
C GLU A 35 -8.90 -2.76 5.80
N HIS A 36 -8.35 -3.89 5.37
CA HIS A 36 -7.86 -4.93 6.27
C HIS A 36 -6.35 -4.97 6.33
N SER A 37 -5.68 -4.55 5.25
CA SER A 37 -4.24 -4.36 5.27
C SER A 37 -3.80 -3.30 4.26
N VAL A 38 -2.62 -2.77 4.52
CA VAL A 38 -1.87 -1.87 3.66
C VAL A 38 -0.49 -2.47 3.46
N ALA A 39 0.04 -2.39 2.25
CA ALA A 39 1.37 -2.85 1.91
C ALA A 39 2.08 -1.83 1.02
N LEU A 40 3.32 -1.53 1.38
CA LEU A 40 4.29 -0.88 0.52
C LEU A 40 5.09 -1.97 -0.20
N SER A 41 5.15 -1.91 -1.53
CA SER A 41 5.91 -2.87 -2.33
C SER A 41 6.86 -2.15 -3.25
N ILE A 42 8.07 -2.71 -3.35
CA ILE A 42 9.14 -2.25 -4.25
C ILE A 42 9.48 -3.45 -5.14
N LEU A 43 9.30 -3.29 -6.45
CA LEU A 43 9.54 -4.34 -7.43
C LEU A 43 10.58 -3.88 -8.44
N TRP A 44 11.67 -4.64 -8.57
CA TRP A 44 12.58 -4.53 -9.71
C TRP A 44 12.14 -5.45 -10.83
N ASP A 45 11.92 -4.87 -12.00
CA ASP A 45 11.62 -5.60 -13.23
C ASP A 45 12.90 -5.76 -14.04
N ALA A 46 13.26 -6.99 -14.41
CA ALA A 46 14.44 -7.26 -15.22
C ALA A 46 14.40 -6.57 -16.60
N THR A 47 13.22 -6.18 -17.07
CA THR A 47 13.04 -5.42 -18.33
C THR A 47 13.35 -3.93 -18.19
N TYR A 48 13.34 -3.39 -16.97
CA TYR A 48 13.64 -1.98 -16.67
C TYR A 48 14.62 -1.88 -15.48
N PRO A 49 15.86 -2.37 -15.63
CA PRO A 49 16.80 -2.53 -14.52
C PRO A 49 17.19 -1.20 -13.84
N GLU A 50 17.04 -0.08 -14.53
CA GLU A 50 17.34 1.27 -14.05
C GLU A 50 16.31 1.83 -13.06
N GLN A 51 15.15 1.19 -12.92
CA GLN A 51 14.05 1.67 -12.06
C GLN A 51 13.34 0.55 -11.30
N ALA A 52 12.93 0.86 -10.07
CA ALA A 52 12.05 0.04 -9.26
C ALA A 52 10.63 0.62 -9.27
N ARG A 53 9.63 -0.23 -9.48
CA ARG A 53 8.23 0.19 -9.33
C ARG A 53 7.86 0.13 -7.85
N VAL A 54 7.57 1.29 -7.27
CA VAL A 54 7.07 1.43 -5.90
C VAL A 54 5.57 1.60 -5.93
N SER A 55 4.87 0.91 -5.04
CA SER A 55 3.43 1.09 -4.87
C SER A 55 2.99 0.92 -3.43
N LEU A 56 2.10 1.80 -2.98
CA LEU A 56 1.30 1.61 -1.79
C LEU A 56 -0.04 1.04 -2.24
N HIS A 57 -0.46 -0.04 -1.60
CA HIS A 57 -1.75 -0.65 -1.90
C HIS A 57 -2.44 -1.17 -0.65
N SER A 58 -3.76 -1.24 -0.72
CA SER A 58 -4.62 -1.71 0.34
C SER A 58 -5.71 -2.62 -0.21
N HIS A 59 -6.31 -3.42 0.66
CA HIS A 59 -7.48 -4.22 0.31
C HIS A 59 -8.42 -4.42 1.50
N SER A 60 -9.71 -4.52 1.20
CA SER A 60 -10.71 -5.03 2.13
C SER A 60 -10.79 -6.56 2.03
N LEU A 61 -11.35 -7.21 3.04
CA LEU A 61 -11.60 -8.66 2.95
C LEU A 61 -12.61 -8.99 1.85
N ASP A 62 -13.56 -8.10 1.60
CA ASP A 62 -14.58 -8.25 0.56
C ASP A 62 -13.94 -8.21 -0.83
N SER A 63 -13.03 -7.27 -1.08
CA SER A 63 -12.30 -7.22 -2.35
C SER A 63 -11.42 -8.46 -2.53
N LEU A 64 -10.75 -8.92 -1.47
CA LEU A 64 -9.91 -10.12 -1.53
C LEU A 64 -10.73 -11.40 -1.74
N GLU A 65 -11.91 -11.53 -1.11
CA GLU A 65 -12.84 -12.65 -1.31
C GLU A 65 -13.41 -12.68 -2.72
N ALA A 66 -13.72 -11.50 -3.29
CA ALA A 66 -14.20 -11.36 -4.65
C ALA A 66 -13.10 -11.48 -5.72
N ARG A 67 -11.82 -11.63 -5.32
CA ARG A 67 -10.64 -11.49 -6.20
C ARG A 67 -10.66 -10.17 -6.99
N GLY A 68 -11.19 -9.13 -6.36
CA GLY A 68 -11.26 -7.79 -6.89
C GLY A 68 -9.89 -7.10 -6.95
N PRO A 69 -9.81 -5.96 -7.63
CA PRO A 69 -8.58 -5.18 -7.71
C PRO A 69 -8.14 -4.68 -6.34
N LEU A 70 -6.82 -4.56 -6.15
CA LEU A 70 -6.24 -3.83 -5.03
C LEU A 70 -6.46 -2.33 -5.22
N ASN A 71 -6.67 -1.61 -4.13
CA ASN A 71 -6.63 -0.15 -4.14
C ASN A 71 -5.17 0.29 -4.18
N TYR A 72 -4.83 1.25 -5.05
CA TYR A 72 -3.45 1.74 -5.21
C TYR A 72 -3.37 3.25 -5.00
N PRO A 73 -3.35 3.73 -3.75
CA PRO A 73 -3.24 5.16 -3.43
C PRO A 73 -1.93 5.81 -3.93
N PHE A 74 -0.86 5.04 -4.10
CA PHE A 74 0.43 5.57 -4.56
C PHE A 74 1.12 4.61 -5.52
N LYS A 75 1.67 5.15 -6.61
CA LYS A 75 2.54 4.44 -7.56
C LYS A 75 3.61 5.38 -8.08
N GLU A 76 4.85 4.90 -8.11
CA GLU A 76 5.97 5.65 -8.65
C GLU A 76 7.05 4.71 -9.19
N ASN A 77 7.84 5.15 -10.18
CA ASN A 77 9.10 4.50 -10.54
C ASN A 77 10.26 5.22 -9.85
N MET A 78 10.93 4.53 -8.93
CA MET A 78 12.09 5.03 -8.19
C MET A 78 13.38 4.62 -8.92
N THR A 79 14.27 5.57 -9.18
CA THR A 79 15.57 5.32 -9.81
C THR A 79 16.69 5.19 -8.77
N PHE A 80 17.90 4.83 -9.21
CA PHE A 80 19.07 4.76 -8.34
C PHE A 80 19.29 6.08 -7.56
N GLY A 81 19.52 5.96 -6.26
CA GLY A 81 19.66 7.11 -5.34
C GLY A 81 18.34 7.74 -4.89
N GLY A 82 17.21 7.29 -5.44
CA GLY A 82 15.88 7.69 -4.97
C GLY A 82 15.50 7.06 -3.63
N PHE A 83 14.45 7.60 -3.02
CA PHE A 83 13.88 7.08 -1.78
C PHE A 83 12.36 7.16 -1.77
N VAL A 84 11.75 6.30 -0.95
CA VAL A 84 10.38 6.44 -0.47
C VAL A 84 10.40 6.28 1.05
N GLU A 85 9.81 7.23 1.75
CA GLU A 85 9.64 7.21 3.20
C GLU A 85 8.15 7.03 3.49
N ILE A 86 7.82 6.06 4.36
CA ILE A 86 6.46 5.85 4.86
C ILE A 86 6.44 6.04 6.39
N ARG A 87 5.44 6.77 6.88
CA ARG A 87 5.13 6.95 8.29
C ARG A 87 3.74 6.40 8.54
N ILE A 88 3.60 5.64 9.62
CA ILE A 88 2.34 5.01 10.02
C ILE A 88 2.08 5.43 11.47
N ALA A 89 0.95 6.09 11.71
CA ALA A 89 0.52 6.55 13.03
C ALA A 89 -0.69 5.77 13.54
#